data_AF-A0A846H559-F1
#
_entry.id   AF-A0A846H559-F1
#
_cell.length_a   1.000
_cell.length_b   1.000
_cell.length_c   1.000
_cell.angle_alpha   90.00
_cell.angle_beta   90.00
_cell.angle_gamma   90.00
#
_symmetry.space_group_name_H-M   'P 1'
#
loop_
_entity.id
_entity.type
_entity.pdbx_description
1 polymer ?
#
loop_
_entity_poly.entity_id
_entity_poly.type
_entity_poly.pdbx_seq_one_letter_code
_entity_poly.pdbx_strand_id
1 'polypeptide(L)' 'MEQEVKYLLEGICTFYWNADFYKFCSICNFDPNHAYSLEKWQQWQQLVSGIKAFDQNTLAKLVEAGHSSAQL' A
#
# COMPACT_ATOMS: atom_id res chain seq x y z
N MET A 1 -16.30 -0.92 6.15
CA MET A 1 -15.63 -0.17 5.07
C MET A 1 -14.78 0.99 5.56
N GLU A 2 -15.34 2.05 6.19
CA GLU A 2 -14.51 3.19 6.64
C GLU A 2 -13.39 2.79 7.61
N GLN A 3 -13.67 1.87 8.55
CA GLN A 3 -12.68 1.36 9.49
C GLN A 3 -11.60 0.48 8.81
N GLU A 4 -11.96 -0.24 7.74
CA GLU A 4 -11.03 -1.12 7.00
C GLU A 4 -10.08 -0.29 6.13
N VAL A 5 -10.60 0.75 5.47
CA VAL A 5 -9.79 1.72 4.72
C VAL A 5 -8.88 2.49 5.67
N LYS A 6 -9.38 2.90 6.84
CA LYS A 6 -8.55 3.52 7.87
C LYS A 6 -7.39 2.62 8.29
N TYR A 7 -7.68 1.36 8.63
CA TYR A 7 -6.67 0.38 9.03
C TYR A 7 -5.63 0.15 7.93
N LEU A 8 -6.06 0.04 6.67
CA LEU A 8 -5.18 -0.08 5.52
C LEU A 8 -4.24 1.14 5.39
N LEU A 9 -4.79 2.35 5.48
CA LEU A 9 -4.01 3.59 5.32
C LEU A 9 -3.01 3.79 6.45
N GLU A 10 -3.45 3.59 7.69
CA GLU A 10 -2.59 3.66 8.87
C GLU A 10 -1.47 2.62 8.79
N GLY A 11 -1.79 1.38 8.43
CA GLY A 11 -0.80 0.31 8.29
C GLY A 11 0.24 0.59 7.20
N ILE A 12 -0.21 0.97 6.01
CA ILE A 12 0.66 1.28 4.86
C ILE A 12 1.57 2.48 5.17
N CYS A 13 1.00 3.57 5.69
CA CYS A 13 1.79 4.77 6.01
C CYS A 13 2.78 4.51 7.14
N THR A 14 2.36 3.79 8.19
CA THR A 14 3.24 3.44 9.31
C THR A 14 4.40 2.57 8.83
N PHE A 15 4.13 1.57 7.98
CA PHE A 15 5.18 0.74 7.43
C PHE A 15 6.15 1.57 6.58
N TYR A 16 5.65 2.41 5.68
CA TYR A 16 6.48 3.28 4.84
C TYR A 16 7.41 4.20 5.65
N TRP A 17 6.94 4.74 6.77
CA TRP A 17 7.75 5.60 7.63
C TRP A 17 8.85 4.84 8.39
N ASN A 18 8.63 3.57 8.71
CA ASN A 18 9.48 2.79 9.61
C ASN A 18 10.33 1.72 8.92
N ALA A 19 10.09 1.44 7.63
CA ALA A 19 10.77 0.39 6.90
C ALA A 19 11.72 0.96 5.85
N ASP A 20 12.93 0.42 5.84
CA ASP A 20 13.86 0.54 4.72
C ASP A 20 13.71 -0.65 3.75
N PHE A 21 14.52 -0.65 2.69
CA PHE A 21 14.54 -1.71 1.69
C PHE A 21 14.81 -3.11 2.29
N TYR A 22 15.70 -3.22 3.27
CA TYR A 22 16.05 -4.51 3.88
C TYR A 22 14.92 -5.04 4.75
N LYS A 23 14.25 -4.16 5.51
CA LYS A 23 13.07 -4.52 6.29
C LYS A 23 11.91 -4.97 5.40
N PHE A 24 11.69 -4.29 4.28
CA PHE A 24 10.75 -4.71 3.24
C PHE A 24 11.08 -6.10 2.69
N CYS A 25 12.34 -6.32 2.29
CA CYS A 25 12.77 -7.62 1.80
C CYS A 25 12.59 -8.74 2.83
N SER A 26 12.92 -8.47 4.10
CA SER A 26 12.75 -9.43 5.19
C SER A 26 11.30 -9.86 5.39
N ILE A 27 10.35 -8.92 5.32
CA ILE A 27 8.92 -9.21 5.52
C ILE A 27 8.33 -9.95 4.32
N CYS A 28 8.71 -9.55 3.11
CA CYS A 28 8.22 -10.16 1.89
C CYS A 28 8.97 -11.46 1.51
N ASN A 29 9.97 -11.85 2.30
CA ASN A 29 10.87 -12.97 2.02
C ASN A 29 11.54 -12.83 0.63
N PHE A 30 12.00 -11.63 0.31
CA PHE A 30 12.74 -11.31 -0.90
C PHE A 30 14.25 -11.30 -0.66
N ASP A 31 15.03 -11.69 -1.67
CA ASP A 31 16.49 -11.56 -1.64
C ASP A 31 16.89 -10.10 -1.93
N PRO A 32 17.50 -9.37 -0.98
CA PRO A 32 17.88 -7.97 -1.18
C PRO A 32 18.94 -7.77 -2.28
N ASN A 33 19.63 -8.83 -2.73
CA ASN A 33 20.62 -8.75 -3.80
C ASN A 33 20.01 -8.97 -5.20
N HIS A 34 18.73 -9.34 -5.27
CA HIS A 34 18.07 -9.62 -6.54
C HIS A 34 17.36 -8.37 -7.09
N ALA A 35 17.52 -8.08 -8.38
CA ALA A 35 16.94 -6.90 -9.03
C ALA A 35 15.41 -6.79 -8.88
N TYR A 36 14.71 -7.94 -8.91
CA TYR A 36 13.28 -8.05 -8.62
C TYR A 36 12.88 -7.38 -7.30
N SER A 37 13.69 -7.53 -6.25
CA SER A 37 13.38 -6.97 -4.93
C SER A 37 13.41 -5.46 -4.95
N LEU A 38 14.40 -4.87 -5.65
CA LEU A 38 14.49 -3.43 -5.86
C LEU A 38 13.30 -2.90 -6.68
N GLU A 39 12.90 -3.62 -7.73
CA GLU A 39 11.72 -3.27 -8.53
C GLU A 39 10.44 -3.25 -7.66
N LYS A 40 10.24 -4.29 -6.83
CA LYS A 40 9.10 -4.35 -5.91
C LYS A 40 9.12 -3.27 -4.86
N TRP A 41 10.31 -2.90 -4.36
CA TRP A 41 10.45 -1.77 -3.46
C TRP A 41 10.07 -0.45 -4.11
N GLN A 42 10.49 -0.19 -5.35
CA GLN A 42 10.10 1.00 -6.10
C GLN A 42 8.59 1.06 -6.35
N GLN A 43 7.99 -0.08 -6.75
CA GLN A 43 6.54 -0.20 -6.92
C GLN A 43 5.79 0.05 -5.61
N TRP A 44 6.29 -0.46 -4.49
CA TRP A 44 5.76 -0.16 -3.16
C TRP A 44 5.80 1.34 -2.85
N GLN A 45 6.92 2.02 -3.09
CA GLN A 45 7.04 3.46 -2.86
C GLN A 45 6.05 4.26 -3.73
N GLN A 46 5.86 3.86 -5.00
CA GLN A 46 4.87 4.46 -5.89
C GLN A 46 3.44 4.26 -5.40
N LEU A 47 3.10 3.05 -4.92
CA LEU A 47 1.79 2.76 -4.33
C LEU A 47 1.53 3.68 -3.13
N VAL A 48 2.48 3.78 -2.19
CA VAL A 48 2.32 4.63 -1.01
C VAL A 48 2.14 6.09 -1.40
N SER A 49 2.93 6.58 -2.37
CA SER A 49 2.81 7.94 -2.88
C SER A 49 1.43 8.19 -3.50
N GLY A 50 0.93 7.25 -4.30
CA GLY A 50 -0.40 7.33 -4.91
C GLY A 50 -1.50 7.35 -3.86
N ILE A 51 -1.42 6.48 -2.86
CA ILE A 51 -2.39 6.43 -1.75
C ILE A 51 -2.39 7.74 -0.96
N LYS A 52 -1.22 8.26 -0.59
CA LYS A 52 -1.09 9.50 0.19
C LYS A 52 -1.55 10.76 -0.56
N ALA A 53 -1.73 10.69 -1.87
CA ALA A 53 -2.23 11.81 -2.67
C ALA A 53 -3.74 12.05 -2.50
N PHE A 54 -4.47 11.10 -1.92
CA PHE A 54 -5.91 11.21 -1.66
C PHE A 54 -6.18 11.37 -0.16
N ASP A 55 -7.27 12.08 0.17
CA ASP A 55 -7.82 12.03 1.52
C ASP A 55 -8.58 10.70 1.75
N GLN A 56 -8.72 10.33 3.02
CA GLN A 56 -9.32 9.06 3.42
C GLN A 56 -10.77 8.89 2.92
N ASN A 57 -11.57 9.97 2.89
CA ASN A 57 -12.96 9.91 2.47
C ASN A 57 -13.06 9.65 0.95
N THR A 58 -12.21 10.28 0.16
CA THR A 58 -12.12 10.04 -1.28
C THR A 58 -11.74 8.59 -1.58
N LEU A 59 -10.73 8.03 -0.89
CA LEU A 59 -10.34 6.63 -1.07
C LEU A 59 -11.45 5.65 -0.68
N ALA A 60 -12.15 5.91 0.43
CA ALA A 60 -13.26 5.06 0.86
C ALA A 60 -14.36 4.96 -0.19
N LYS A 61 -14.76 6.10 -0.78
CA LYS A 61 -15.77 6.15 -1.85
C LYS A 61 -15.34 5.39 -3.11
N LEU A 62 -14.08 5.48 -3.50
CA LEU A 62 -13.55 4.77 -4.67
C LEU A 62 -13.56 3.24 -4.45
N VAL A 63 -13.16 2.79 -3.26
CA VAL A 63 -13.19 1.37 -2.88
C VAL A 63 -14.64 0.84 -2.88
N GLU A 64 -15.56 1.60 -2.28
CA GLU A 64 -16.99 1.24 -2.21
C GLU A 64 -17.63 1.13 -3.60
N ALA A 65 -17.34 2.09 -4.49
CA ALA A 65 -17.83 2.10 -5.85
C ALA A 65 -17.32 0.87 -6.64
N GLY A 66 -16.04 0.50 -6.48
CA GLY A 66 -15.47 -0.68 -7.10
C GLY A 66 -16.10 -1.98 -6.61
N HIS A 67 -16.34 -2.10 -5.30
CA HIS A 67 -17.00 -3.29 -4.72
C HIS A 67 -18.46 -3.43 -5.18
N SER A 68 -19.21 -2.33 -5.17
CA SER A 68 -20.63 -2.33 -5.58
C SER A 68 -20.79 -2.63 -7.08
N SER A 69 -19.83 -2.21 -7.91
CA SER A 69 -19.84 -2.47 -9.35
C SER A 69 -19.45 -3.91 -9.72
N ALA A 70 -18.79 -4.63 -8.81
CA ALA A 70 -18.42 -6.04 -8.98
C ALA A 70 -19.56 -7.02 -8.63
N GLN A 71 -20.71 -6.52 -8.19
CA GLN A 71 -21.90 -7.30 -7.79
C GLN A 71 -23.02 -7.29 -8.84
N LEU A 72 -22.77 -6.76 -10.05
CA LEU A 72 -23.65 -6.80 -11.23
C LEU A 72 -23.13 -7.82 -12.25
#